data_AF-A0A812GWN3-F1
#
_entry.id   AF-A0A812GWN3-F1
#
_cell.length_a   1.000
_cell.length_b   1.000
_cell.length_c   1.000
_cell.angle_alpha   90.00
_cell.angle_beta   90.00
_cell.angle_gamma   90.00
#
_symmetry.space_group_name_H-M   'P 1'
#
loop_
_entity.id
_entity.type
_entity.pdbx_description
1 polymer ?
#
loop_
_entity_poly.entity_id
_entity_poly.type
_entity_poly.pdbx_seq_one_letter_code
_entity_poly.pdbx_strand_id
1 'polypeptide(L)'
;PHITGLASGDFAVAGGEGWLYLYDGQTMRQLSKFRAHKKAVNRLLEGPGGSLLTASADGTVRLWKQGGLKEGSPEPVQQFEGHIMSVSALDIVEEWGSAGEMQAGTALFTGSRDCSVMLWDLETG
;
A
#
# COMPACT_ATOMS: atom_id res chain seq x y z
N PRO A 1 8.25 13.07 -0.83
CA PRO A 1 8.49 11.86 -0.01
C PRO A 1 7.25 11.62 0.85
N HIS A 2 6.88 10.36 1.07
CA HIS A 2 5.70 9.93 1.80
C HIS A 2 6.15 9.04 2.96
N ILE A 3 5.45 9.14 4.09
CA ILE A 3 5.72 8.37 5.31
C ILE A 3 4.39 7.87 5.87
N THR A 4 4.37 6.64 6.37
CA THR A 4 3.25 6.10 7.17
C THR A 4 3.79 5.34 8.37
N GLY A 5 3.11 5.45 9.51
CA GLY A 5 3.31 4.53 10.62
C GLY A 5 2.69 3.16 10.31
N LEU A 6 3.15 2.14 11.03
CA LEU A 6 2.60 0.79 11.03
C LEU A 6 2.25 0.40 12.47
N ALA A 7 1.30 -0.52 12.66
CA ALA A 7 0.83 -1.02 13.94
C ALA A 7 1.94 -1.68 14.78
N SER A 8 3.06 -2.08 14.17
CA SER A 8 4.25 -2.55 14.90
C SER A 8 4.96 -1.46 15.70
N GLY A 9 4.67 -0.19 15.43
CA GLY A 9 5.46 0.96 15.87
C GLY A 9 6.52 1.39 14.85
N ASP A 10 6.93 0.52 13.93
CA ASP A 10 7.77 0.85 12.77
C ASP A 10 7.10 1.87 11.82
N PHE A 11 7.88 2.49 10.95
CA PHE A 11 7.35 3.38 9.90
C PHE A 11 8.00 3.11 8.55
N ALA A 12 7.21 3.28 7.48
CA ALA A 12 7.65 3.13 6.11
C ALA A 12 7.80 4.51 5.45
N VAL A 13 8.86 4.68 4.67
CA VAL A 13 9.15 5.89 3.89
C VAL A 13 9.36 5.52 2.44
N ALA A 14 8.73 6.24 1.52
CA ALA A 14 8.90 6.02 0.09
C ALA A 14 8.79 7.32 -0.70
N GLY A 15 9.22 7.31 -1.95
CA GLY A 15 9.17 8.49 -2.80
C GLY A 15 9.75 8.24 -4.18
N GLY A 16 10.73 9.05 -4.56
CA GLY A 16 11.38 8.97 -5.87
C GLY A 16 11.93 7.58 -6.17
N GLU A 17 11.86 7.20 -7.44
CA GLU A 17 12.49 5.99 -8.00
C GLU A 17 12.00 4.63 -7.48
N GLY A 18 10.87 4.59 -6.76
CA GLY A 18 10.19 3.33 -6.44
C GLY A 18 10.79 2.57 -5.26
N TRP A 19 11.70 3.19 -4.52
CA TRP A 19 12.27 2.62 -3.30
C TRP A 19 11.34 2.81 -2.10
N LEU A 20 11.33 1.79 -1.25
CA LEU A 20 10.70 1.79 0.06
C LEU A 20 11.76 1.48 1.12
N TYR A 21 11.69 2.24 2.20
CA TYR A 21 12.57 2.13 3.35
C TYR A 21 11.71 1.86 4.58
N LEU A 22 12.05 0.84 5.34
CA LEU A 22 11.40 0.53 6.61
C LEU A 22 12.34 0.91 7.74
N TYR A 23 11.81 1.55 8.78
CA TYR A 23 12.56 1.97 9.95
C TYR A 23 11.88 1.48 11.22
N ASP A 24 12.72 1.13 12.19
CA ASP A 24 12.31 0.83 13.55
C ASP A 24 11.89 2.13 14.24
N GLY A 25 10.66 2.17 14.76
CA GLY A 25 10.09 3.40 15.31
C GLY A 25 10.71 3.86 16.63
N GLN A 26 11.40 2.98 17.36
CA GLN A 26 12.01 3.31 18.65
C GLN A 26 13.46 3.76 18.49
N THR A 27 14.22 2.99 17.70
CA THR A 27 15.66 3.18 17.53
C THR A 27 16.02 4.05 16.32
N MET A 28 15.03 4.35 15.46
CA MET A 28 15.20 5.09 14.21
C MET A 28 16.19 4.44 13.24
N ARG A 29 16.48 3.14 13.40
CA ARG A 29 17.38 2.38 12.54
C ARG A 29 16.63 1.85 11.33
N GLN A 30 17.29 1.87 10.18
CA GLN A 30 16.74 1.25 8.97
C GLN A 30 16.70 -0.27 9.15
N LEU A 31 15.50 -0.85 9.02
CA LEU A 31 15.26 -2.28 9.09
C LEU A 31 15.42 -2.94 7.72
N SER A 32 14.88 -2.31 6.67
CA SER A 32 14.98 -2.83 5.31
C SER A 32 14.92 -1.71 4.27
N LYS A 33 15.41 -2.01 3.06
CA LYS A 33 15.33 -1.16 1.87
C LYS A 33 15.16 -2.04 0.65
N PHE A 34 14.10 -1.81 -0.12
CA PHE A 34 13.85 -2.59 -1.33
C PHE A 34 13.08 -1.76 -2.37
N ARG A 35 13.10 -2.24 -3.62
CA ARG A 35 12.41 -1.57 -4.71
C ARG A 35 10.97 -2.07 -4.79
N ALA A 36 10.07 -1.35 -4.12
CA ALA A 36 8.65 -1.67 -4.10
C ALA A 36 7.96 -1.47 -5.46
N HIS A 37 8.45 -0.54 -6.29
CA HIS A 37 7.82 -0.16 -7.56
C HIS A 37 8.83 0.17 -8.66
N LYS A 38 8.38 0.18 -9.93
CA LYS A 38 9.23 0.52 -11.07
C LYS A 38 9.48 2.02 -11.18
N LYS A 39 8.50 2.83 -10.75
CA LYS A 39 8.54 4.30 -10.72
C LYS A 39 8.25 4.82 -9.30
N ALA A 40 8.21 6.14 -9.14
CA ALA A 40 8.02 6.80 -7.85
C ALA A 40 6.77 6.29 -7.10
N VAL A 41 6.94 6.03 -5.81
CA VAL A 41 5.82 5.75 -4.89
C VAL A 41 5.21 7.07 -4.48
N ASN A 42 3.94 7.24 -4.79
CA ASN A 42 3.19 8.47 -4.57
C ASN A 42 2.36 8.42 -3.28
N ARG A 43 1.99 7.25 -2.78
CA ARG A 43 1.23 7.10 -1.53
C ARG A 43 1.64 5.83 -0.79
N LEU A 44 1.59 5.92 0.53
CA LEU A 44 1.71 4.82 1.48
C LEU A 44 0.47 4.88 2.38
N LEU A 45 -0.10 3.73 2.71
CA LEU A 45 -1.24 3.63 3.60
C LEU A 45 -1.15 2.32 4.38
N GLU A 46 -1.33 2.39 5.70
CA GLU A 46 -1.50 1.18 6.49
C GLU A 46 -2.88 0.57 6.19
N GLY A 47 -2.89 -0.73 5.90
CA GLY A 47 -4.06 -1.52 5.59
C GLY A 47 -4.50 -2.43 6.74
N PRO A 48 -5.60 -3.17 6.57
CA PRO A 48 -6.10 -4.10 7.57
C PRO A 48 -5.03 -5.13 7.95
N GLY A 49 -5.03 -5.54 9.23
CA GLY A 49 -4.09 -6.52 9.77
C GLY A 49 -2.62 -6.05 9.80
N GLY A 50 -2.38 -4.73 9.77
CA GLY A 50 -1.02 -4.14 9.78
C GLY A 50 -0.31 -4.24 8.43
N SER A 51 -1.04 -4.57 7.36
CA SER A 51 -0.49 -4.60 6.01
C SER A 51 -0.10 -3.19 5.53
N LEU A 52 0.70 -3.11 4.48
CA LEU A 52 1.09 -1.86 3.86
C LEU A 52 0.59 -1.82 2.42
N LEU A 53 -0.06 -0.73 2.04
CA LEU A 53 -0.44 -0.41 0.68
C LEU A 53 0.49 0.64 0.10
N THR A 54 0.92 0.44 -1.15
CA THR A 54 1.79 1.37 -1.87
C THR A 54 1.20 1.67 -3.24
N ALA A 55 1.06 2.95 -3.60
CA ALA A 55 0.59 3.38 -4.92
C ALA A 55 1.66 4.17 -5.66
N SER A 56 1.74 3.97 -6.97
CA SER A 56 2.90 4.38 -7.75
C SER A 56 2.56 5.08 -9.07
N ALA A 57 3.54 5.85 -9.55
CA ALA A 57 3.57 6.43 -10.88
C ALA A 57 3.66 5.39 -12.01
N ASP A 58 3.92 4.12 -11.69
CA ASP A 58 3.90 3.01 -12.65
C ASP A 58 2.49 2.46 -12.96
N GLY A 59 1.45 3.03 -12.35
CA GLY A 59 0.05 2.64 -12.59
C GLY A 59 -0.42 1.49 -11.72
N THR A 60 0.39 1.03 -10.77
CA THR A 60 0.05 -0.12 -9.92
C THR A 60 -0.12 0.29 -8.46
N VAL A 61 -0.94 -0.48 -7.76
CA VAL A 61 -1.00 -0.50 -6.30
C VAL A 61 -0.57 -1.88 -5.83
N ARG A 62 0.19 -1.94 -4.74
CA ARG A 62 0.70 -3.20 -4.18
C ARG A 62 0.39 -3.29 -2.69
N LEU A 63 0.00 -4.48 -2.25
CA LEU A 63 -0.24 -4.84 -0.87
C LEU A 63 0.93 -5.68 -0.36
N TRP A 64 1.41 -5.36 0.84
CA TRP A 64 2.55 -6.02 1.46
C TRP A 64 2.15 -6.49 2.86
N LYS A 65 2.52 -7.73 3.21
CA LYS A 65 2.40 -8.19 4.60
C LYS A 65 3.56 -7.62 5.42
N GLN A 66 3.24 -7.11 6.60
CA GLN A 66 4.20 -6.47 7.51
C GLN A 66 5.42 -7.35 7.83
N GLY A 67 5.18 -8.64 8.13
CA GLY A 67 6.25 -9.59 8.42
C GLY A 67 7.23 -9.78 7.27
N GLY A 68 6.72 -9.76 6.02
CA GLY A 68 7.53 -9.90 4.81
C GLY A 68 8.38 -8.67 4.48
N LEU A 69 8.04 -7.48 5.00
CA LEU A 69 8.79 -6.24 4.73
C LEU A 69 10.23 -6.28 5.28
N LYS A 70 10.50 -7.14 6.26
CA LYS A 70 11.83 -7.29 6.90
C LYS A 70 12.69 -8.38 6.24
N GLU A 71 12.15 -9.10 5.25
CA GLU A 71 12.86 -10.14 4.54
C GLU A 71 13.88 -9.55 3.54
N GLY A 72 14.82 -10.37 3.07
CA GLY A 72 15.87 -9.93 2.14
C GLY A 72 15.34 -9.53 0.75
N SER A 73 14.18 -10.08 0.35
CA SER A 73 13.50 -9.80 -0.91
C SER A 73 11.98 -9.79 -0.71
N PRO A 74 11.41 -8.71 -0.15
CA PRO A 74 9.97 -8.62 0.05
C PRO A 74 9.23 -8.66 -1.28
N GLU A 75 8.21 -9.51 -1.36
CA GLU A 75 7.30 -9.60 -2.51
C GLU A 75 5.90 -9.10 -2.10
N PRO A 76 5.19 -8.42 -3.00
CA PRO A 76 3.82 -8.01 -2.70
C PRO A 76 2.93 -9.24 -2.64
N VAL A 77 2.03 -9.29 -1.65
CA VAL A 77 1.04 -10.37 -1.57
C VAL A 77 -0.07 -10.21 -2.59
N GLN A 78 -0.28 -8.98 -3.07
CA GLN A 78 -1.24 -8.66 -4.10
C GLN A 78 -0.80 -7.44 -4.88
N GLN A 79 -1.15 -7.42 -6.16
CA GLN A 79 -0.93 -6.30 -7.05
C GLN A 79 -2.22 -5.97 -7.79
N PHE A 80 -2.64 -4.71 -7.70
CA PHE A 80 -3.81 -4.17 -8.38
C PHE A 80 -3.35 -3.45 -9.64
N GLU A 81 -3.73 -4.00 -10.78
CA GLU A 81 -3.39 -3.50 -12.12
C GLU A 81 -4.68 -3.06 -12.83
N GLY A 82 -4.67 -1.84 -13.39
CA GLY A 82 -5.83 -1.32 -14.13
C GLY A 82 -5.68 0.14 -14.49
N HIS A 83 -5.06 0.93 -13.61
CA HIS A 83 -4.70 2.31 -13.93
C HIS A 83 -3.60 2.37 -14.99
N ILE A 84 -3.82 3.20 -16.00
CA ILE A 84 -2.87 3.39 -17.11
C ILE A 84 -1.94 4.59 -16.89
N MET A 85 -2.21 5.38 -15.84
CA MET A 85 -1.38 6.51 -15.41
C MET A 85 -1.08 6.43 -13.92
N SER A 86 -0.33 7.43 -13.45
CA SER A 86 0.10 7.53 -12.06
C SER A 86 -1.06 7.47 -11.07
N VAL A 87 -1.04 6.48 -10.18
CA VAL A 87 -1.94 6.42 -9.03
C VAL A 87 -1.48 7.45 -8.00
N SER A 88 -2.40 8.28 -7.54
CA SER A 88 -2.11 9.50 -6.77
C SER A 88 -2.92 9.63 -5.48
N ALA A 89 -3.94 8.80 -5.30
CA ALA A 89 -4.72 8.71 -4.07
C ALA A 89 -4.97 7.24 -3.71
N LEU A 90 -4.95 6.96 -2.40
CA LEU A 90 -5.32 5.69 -1.79
C LEU A 90 -6.22 6.00 -0.60
N ASP A 91 -7.27 5.21 -0.44
CA ASP A 91 -8.09 5.21 0.77
C ASP A 91 -8.66 3.81 1.00
N ILE A 92 -8.89 3.44 2.26
CA ILE A 92 -9.50 2.16 2.62
C ILE A 92 -10.79 2.41 3.39
N VAL A 93 -11.78 1.58 3.12
CA VAL A 93 -13.01 1.53 3.90
C VAL A 93 -13.16 0.11 4.41
N GLU A 94 -12.99 -0.03 5.72
CA GLU A 94 -13.35 -1.25 6.43
C GLU A 94 -14.88 -1.31 6.56
N GLU A 95 -15.43 -2.53 6.54
CA GLU A 95 -16.87 -2.77 6.62
C GLU A 95 -17.70 -2.12 5.49
N TRP A 96 -17.19 -2.16 4.26
CA TRP A 96 -17.94 -1.72 3.08
C TRP A 96 -19.01 -2.76 2.72
N GLY A 97 -20.28 -2.38 2.86
CA GLY A 97 -21.43 -3.25 2.62
C GLY A 97 -22.63 -2.81 3.46
N SER A 98 -23.86 -3.17 3.07
CA SER A 98 -25.05 -2.76 3.82
C SER A 98 -25.31 -3.66 5.02
N ALA A 99 -25.77 -3.07 6.13
CA ALA A 99 -26.21 -3.80 7.32
C ALA A 99 -27.37 -4.74 6.97
N GLY A 100 -27.05 -6.00 6.64
CA GLY A 100 -28.04 -7.00 6.21
C GLY A 100 -27.47 -8.12 5.34
N GLU A 101 -26.35 -7.91 4.66
CA GLU A 101 -25.66 -8.96 3.90
C GLU A 101 -24.40 -9.41 4.65
N MET A 102 -24.27 -10.72 4.88
CA MET A 102 -23.10 -11.34 5.51
C MET A 102 -21.90 -11.30 4.54
N GLN A 103 -21.25 -10.15 4.40
CA GLN A 103 -19.80 -10.02 4.24
C GLN A 103 -19.43 -8.54 4.26
N ALA A 104 -19.04 -8.07 5.44
CA ALA A 104 -18.37 -6.79 5.59
C ALA A 104 -16.94 -6.95 5.03
N GLY A 105 -16.75 -6.59 3.76
CA GLY A 105 -15.44 -6.63 3.11
C GLY A 105 -14.62 -5.36 3.37
N THR A 106 -13.33 -5.40 3.07
CA THR A 106 -12.50 -4.18 3.05
C THR A 106 -12.36 -3.69 1.61
N ALA A 107 -12.88 -2.49 1.36
CA ALA A 107 -12.79 -1.81 0.07
C ALA A 107 -11.54 -0.93 0.01
N LEU A 108 -10.81 -1.01 -1.09
CA LEU A 108 -9.73 -0.09 -1.44
C LEU A 108 -10.19 0.85 -2.56
N PHE A 109 -10.08 2.15 -2.34
CA PHE A 109 -10.27 3.17 -3.37
C PHE A 109 -8.93 3.71 -3.86
N THR A 110 -8.82 3.84 -5.17
CA THR A 110 -7.61 4.31 -5.84
C THR A 110 -7.97 5.41 -6.82
N GLY A 111 -7.25 6.53 -6.78
CA GLY A 111 -7.47 7.66 -7.70
C GLY A 111 -6.23 7.92 -8.55
N SER A 112 -6.41 8.04 -9.86
CA SER A 112 -5.31 8.12 -10.83
C SER A 112 -5.37 9.36 -11.71
N ARG A 113 -4.21 9.72 -12.27
CA ARG A 113 -4.09 10.78 -13.28
C ARG A 113 -4.73 10.43 -14.63
N ASP A 114 -5.22 9.21 -14.80
CA ASP A 114 -6.02 8.78 -15.95
C ASP A 114 -7.50 9.23 -15.86
N CYS A 115 -7.82 10.10 -14.89
CA CYS A 115 -9.17 10.59 -14.62
C CYS A 115 -10.16 9.52 -14.13
N SER A 116 -9.66 8.38 -13.65
CA SER A 116 -10.49 7.33 -13.05
C SER A 116 -10.28 7.19 -11.54
N VAL A 117 -11.32 6.67 -10.89
CA VAL A 117 -11.26 6.10 -9.54
C VAL A 117 -11.66 4.64 -9.66
N MET A 118 -10.87 3.73 -9.09
CA MET A 118 -11.17 2.30 -9.05
C MET A 118 -11.41 1.85 -7.61
N LEU A 119 -12.38 0.95 -7.46
CA LEU A 119 -12.72 0.23 -6.24
C LEU A 119 -12.20 -1.21 -6.37
N TRP A 120 -11.50 -1.68 -5.35
CA TRP A 120 -10.96 -3.04 -5.26
C TRP A 120 -11.45 -3.70 -3.99
N ASP A 121 -11.68 -5.01 -4.06
CA ASP A 121 -11.88 -5.85 -2.88
C ASP A 121 -10.50 -6.34 -2.41
N LEU A 122 -10.10 -5.95 -1.19
CA LEU A 122 -8.79 -6.35 -0.65
C LEU A 122 -8.69 -7.84 -0.31
N GLU A 123 -9.80 -8.56 -0.16
CA GLU A 123 -9.79 -10.01 0.09
C GLU A 123 -9.64 -10.80 -1.21
N THR A 124 -10.31 -10.37 -2.28
CA THR A 124 -10.42 -11.17 -3.52
C THR A 124 -9.60 -10.63 -4.70
N GLY A 125 -9.31 -9.32 -4.73
CA GLY A 125 -8.50 -8.67 -5.76
C GLY A 125 -9.28 -7.97 -6.86
#